data_AF-A0A7W0VDI3-F1
#
_entry.id   AF-A0A7W0VDI3-F1
#
_cell.length_a   1.000
_cell.length_b   1.000
_cell.length_c   1.000
_cell.angle_alpha   90.00
_cell.angle_beta   90.00
_cell.angle_gamma   90.00
#
_symmetry.space_group_name_H-M   'P 1'
#
loop_
_entity.id
_entity.type
_entity.pdbx_description
1 polymer ?
#
loop_
_entity_poly.entity_id
_entity_poly.type
_entity_poly.pdbx_seq_one_letter_code
_entity_poly.pdbx_strand_id
1 'polypeptide(L)'
;MRTMIYCSILVTATLGAACDRREARVEVRDERGDLNEARNDLAQARAEFSAEARERMNRIELRISELEAKGDEQSKDAAARLRAKRTELSARLDNAGDRASSSWDQFKSDASARLDELEKDLDDAI
;
A
#
# COMPACT_ATOMS: atom_id res chain seq x y z
N MET A 1 -81.14 -12.03 -7.22
CA MET A 1 -80.56 -12.37 -8.53
C MET A 1 -79.50 -11.31 -8.84
N ARG A 2 -78.23 -11.74 -8.89
CA ARG A 2 -77.03 -11.05 -9.42
C ARG A 2 -76.55 -9.78 -8.68
N THR A 3 -75.58 -9.86 -7.78
CA THR A 3 -74.10 -9.99 -7.97
C THR A 3 -73.47 -8.89 -8.82
N MET A 4 -72.33 -8.40 -8.33
CA MET A 4 -71.30 -7.59 -9.00
C MET A 4 -71.38 -6.07 -8.80
N ILE A 5 -71.28 -5.66 -7.54
CA ILE A 5 -70.53 -4.46 -7.16
C ILE A 5 -69.17 -4.99 -6.68
N TYR A 6 -68.07 -4.31 -7.02
CA TYR A 6 -66.67 -4.58 -6.62
C TYR A 6 -65.91 -5.66 -7.41
N CYS A 7 -65.46 -5.31 -8.61
CA CYS A 7 -64.16 -5.76 -9.10
C CYS A 7 -63.70 -4.76 -10.17
N SER A 8 -62.47 -4.23 -10.08
CA SER A 8 -61.67 -3.59 -11.16
C SER A 8 -60.89 -2.32 -10.79
N ILE A 9 -60.69 -1.96 -9.52
CA ILE A 9 -59.72 -0.88 -9.18
C ILE A 9 -58.75 -1.34 -8.10
N LEU A 10 -57.93 -2.36 -8.34
CA LEU A 10 -56.77 -2.65 -7.49
C LEU A 10 -55.68 -3.43 -8.25
N VAL A 11 -55.13 -2.92 -9.36
CA VAL A 11 -53.82 -3.42 -9.86
C VAL A 11 -53.03 -2.32 -10.57
N THR A 12 -52.59 -1.29 -9.84
CA THR A 12 -51.54 -0.36 -10.33
C THR A 12 -50.69 0.15 -9.17
N ALA A 13 -49.95 -0.72 -8.45
CA ALA A 13 -48.94 -0.26 -7.49
C ALA A 13 -47.89 -1.29 -7.06
N THR A 14 -47.47 -2.24 -7.91
CA THR A 14 -46.33 -3.14 -7.55
C THR A 14 -45.11 -3.02 -8.47
N LEU A 15 -45.15 -2.19 -9.51
CA LEU A 15 -44.01 -2.00 -10.43
C LEU A 15 -42.95 -0.98 -9.95
N GLY A 16 -43.25 -0.13 -8.95
CA GLY A 16 -42.30 0.87 -8.44
C GLY A 16 -41.15 0.30 -7.61
N ALA A 17 -41.37 -0.78 -6.85
CA ALA A 17 -40.35 -1.32 -5.94
C ALA A 17 -39.28 -2.20 -6.62
N ALA A 18 -39.50 -2.62 -7.87
CA ALA A 18 -38.59 -3.50 -8.60
C ALA A 18 -37.47 -2.75 -9.36
N CYS A 19 -37.73 -1.53 -9.83
CA CYS A 19 -36.70 -0.70 -10.49
C CYS A 19 -35.74 -0.09 -9.47
N ASP A 20 -36.26 0.46 -8.38
CA ASP A 20 -35.46 1.06 -7.29
C ASP A 20 -34.44 0.07 -6.69
N ARG A 21 -34.88 -1.18 -6.45
CA ARG A 21 -34.01 -2.26 -5.94
C ARG A 21 -32.99 -2.75 -6.98
N ARG A 22 -33.21 -2.53 -8.28
CA ARG A 22 -32.27 -2.92 -9.33
C ARG A 22 -31.19 -1.86 -9.51
N GLU A 23 -31.55 -0.58 -9.46
CA GLU A 23 -30.62 0.55 -9.50
C GLU A 23 -29.69 0.52 -8.27
N ALA A 24 -30.25 0.35 -7.06
CA ALA A 24 -29.44 0.19 -5.86
C ALA A 24 -28.49 -1.03 -5.89
N ARG A 25 -28.85 -2.11 -6.60
CA ARG A 25 -27.95 -3.27 -6.78
C ARG A 25 -26.83 -3.02 -7.78
N VAL A 26 -27.08 -2.18 -8.79
CA VAL A 26 -26.08 -1.80 -9.79
C VAL A 26 -25.09 -0.82 -9.14
N GLU A 27 -25.57 0.20 -8.45
CA GLU A 27 -24.73 1.17 -7.73
C GLU A 27 -23.82 0.49 -6.69
N VAL A 28 -24.37 -0.39 -5.85
CA VAL A 28 -23.55 -1.17 -4.88
C VAL A 28 -22.57 -2.12 -5.59
N ARG A 29 -22.87 -2.58 -6.80
CA ARG A 29 -21.95 -3.43 -7.57
C ARG A 29 -20.80 -2.60 -8.15
N ASP A 30 -21.10 -1.41 -8.66
CA ASP A 30 -20.13 -0.49 -9.25
C ASP A 30 -19.21 0.06 -8.16
N GLU A 31 -19.75 0.51 -7.02
CA GLU A 31 -18.96 0.90 -5.84
C GLU A 31 -18.04 -0.22 -5.35
N ARG A 32 -18.51 -1.48 -5.37
CA ARG A 32 -17.66 -2.65 -5.04
C ARG A 32 -16.59 -2.91 -6.09
N GLY A 33 -16.85 -2.59 -7.35
CA GLY A 33 -15.87 -2.64 -8.44
C GLY A 33 -14.75 -1.65 -8.16
N ASP A 34 -15.11 -0.38 -7.96
CA ASP A 34 -14.19 0.73 -7.70
C ASP A 34 -13.34 0.48 -6.44
N LEU A 35 -13.96 -0.04 -5.37
CA LEU A 35 -13.24 -0.41 -4.15
C LEU A 35 -12.25 -1.55 -4.36
N ASN A 36 -12.57 -2.53 -5.22
CA ASN A 36 -11.65 -3.63 -5.52
C ASN A 36 -10.49 -3.15 -6.41
N GLU A 37 -10.75 -2.26 -7.37
CA GLU A 37 -9.72 -1.65 -8.21
C GLU A 37 -8.75 -0.83 -7.35
N ALA A 38 -9.25 0.10 -6.53
CA ALA A 38 -8.44 0.89 -5.62
C ALA A 38 -7.61 0.04 -4.64
N ARG A 39 -8.13 -1.11 -4.20
CA ARG A 39 -7.38 -2.07 -3.36
C ARG A 39 -6.25 -2.75 -4.12
N ASN A 40 -6.49 -3.14 -5.37
CA ASN A 40 -5.48 -3.77 -6.21
C ASN A 40 -4.35 -2.78 -6.55
N ASP A 41 -4.70 -1.55 -6.93
CA ASP A 41 -3.72 -0.50 -7.23
C ASP A 41 -2.82 -0.21 -6.02
N LEU A 42 -3.42 -0.14 -4.83
CA LEU A 42 -2.67 0.06 -3.60
C LEU A 42 -1.77 -1.13 -3.26
N ALA A 43 -2.25 -2.37 -3.47
CA ALA A 43 -1.44 -3.56 -3.27
C ALA A 43 -0.25 -3.60 -4.25
N GLN A 44 -0.48 -3.21 -5.51
CA GLN A 44 0.57 -3.10 -6.53
C GLN A 44 1.59 -2.03 -6.15
N ALA A 45 1.15 -0.81 -5.82
CA ALA A 45 2.04 0.28 -5.41
C ALA A 45 2.89 -0.08 -4.18
N ARG A 46 2.34 -0.88 -3.25
CA ARG A 46 3.08 -1.42 -2.11
C ARG A 46 4.16 -2.41 -2.52
N ALA A 47 3.83 -3.32 -3.43
CA ALA A 47 4.78 -4.31 -3.93
C ALA A 47 5.93 -3.64 -4.69
N GLU A 48 5.61 -2.66 -5.55
CA GLU A 48 6.59 -1.88 -6.31
C GLU A 48 7.53 -1.11 -5.38
N PHE A 49 6.99 -0.37 -4.41
CA PHE A 49 7.81 0.34 -3.44
C PHE A 49 8.69 -0.60 -2.60
N SER A 50 8.14 -1.74 -2.18
CA SER A 50 8.91 -2.72 -1.40
C SER A 50 10.05 -3.33 -2.21
N ALA A 51 9.84 -3.58 -3.51
CA ALA A 51 10.86 -4.05 -4.41
C ALA A 51 11.97 -2.99 -4.61
N GLU A 52 11.58 -1.74 -4.89
CA GLU A 52 12.51 -0.63 -5.07
C GLU A 52 13.35 -0.38 -3.80
N ALA A 53 12.70 -0.34 -2.63
CA ALA A 53 13.38 -0.16 -1.35
C ALA A 53 14.37 -1.30 -1.07
N ARG A 54 14.01 -2.55 -1.38
CA ARG A 54 14.91 -3.71 -1.25
C ARG A 54 16.10 -3.62 -2.21
N GLU A 55 15.88 -3.17 -3.43
CA GLU A 55 16.96 -2.95 -4.38
C GLU A 55 17.95 -1.89 -3.87
N ARG A 56 17.44 -0.75 -3.37
CA ARG A 56 18.26 0.30 -2.76
C ARG A 56 19.07 -0.22 -1.57
N MET A 57 18.44 -0.98 -0.66
CA MET A 57 19.14 -1.60 0.48
C MET A 57 20.24 -2.57 0.06
N ASN A 58 20.03 -3.34 -1.02
CA ASN A 58 21.06 -4.23 -1.55
C ASN A 58 22.24 -3.46 -2.12
N ARG A 59 22.01 -2.34 -2.82
CA ARG A 59 23.10 -1.47 -3.30
C ARG A 59 23.88 -0.85 -2.15
N ILE A 60 23.20 -0.38 -1.11
CA ILE A 60 23.83 0.15 0.11
C ILE A 60 24.72 -0.93 0.75
N GLU A 61 24.27 -2.18 0.84
CA GLU A 61 25.07 -3.26 1.42
C GLU A 61 26.36 -3.56 0.66
N LEU A 62 26.28 -3.58 -0.67
CA LEU A 62 27.47 -3.79 -1.50
C LEU A 62 28.52 -2.72 -1.20
N ARG A 63 28.09 -1.46 -1.14
CA ARG A 63 28.95 -0.32 -0.82
C ARG A 63 29.46 -0.33 0.62
N ILE A 64 28.65 -0.77 1.59
CA ILE A 64 29.12 -0.99 2.97
C ILE A 64 30.21 -2.06 3.00
N SER A 65 30.04 -3.13 2.24
CA SER A 65 31.03 -4.22 2.16
C SER A 65 32.33 -3.74 1.49
N GLU A 66 32.25 -2.87 0.48
CA GLU A 66 33.41 -2.19 -0.12
C GLU A 66 34.10 -1.27 0.89
N LEU A 67 33.34 -0.53 1.71
CA LEU A 67 33.88 0.31 2.77
C LEU A 67 34.64 -0.51 3.82
N GLU A 68 34.11 -1.65 4.24
CA GLU A 68 34.82 -2.56 5.16
C GLU A 68 36.09 -3.14 4.56
N ALA A 69 36.09 -3.43 3.25
CA ALA A 69 37.23 -3.98 2.55
C ALA A 69 38.42 -3.00 2.51
N LYS A 70 38.19 -1.68 2.61
CA LYS A 70 39.27 -0.69 2.76
C LYS A 70 40.10 -0.91 4.03
N GLY A 71 39.50 -1.50 5.07
CA GLY A 71 40.21 -2.03 6.23
C GLY A 71 40.55 -1.02 7.34
N ASP A 72 40.33 0.28 7.12
CA ASP A 72 40.52 1.33 8.13
C ASP A 72 39.56 1.17 9.31
N GLU A 73 40.02 1.53 10.52
CA GLU A 73 39.22 1.39 11.74
C GLU A 73 37.98 2.28 11.72
N GLN A 74 38.09 3.49 11.16
CA GLN A 74 36.96 4.39 10.93
C GLN A 74 35.96 3.80 9.92
N SER A 75 36.44 3.18 8.85
CA SER A 75 35.60 2.54 7.83
C SER A 75 34.84 1.33 8.39
N LYS A 76 35.46 0.54 9.27
CA LYS A 76 34.81 -0.57 9.98
C LYS A 76 33.74 -0.10 10.96
N ASP A 77 34.01 0.97 11.73
CA ASP A 77 33.01 1.55 12.63
C ASP A 77 31.83 2.16 11.85
N ALA A 78 32.11 2.89 10.78
CA ALA A 78 31.09 3.43 9.89
C ALA A 78 30.24 2.32 9.25
N ALA A 79 30.87 1.27 8.72
CA ALA A 79 30.18 0.13 8.15
C ALA A 79 29.28 -0.59 9.16
N ALA A 80 29.75 -0.78 10.40
CA ALA A 80 28.95 -1.39 11.47
C ALA A 80 27.69 -0.55 11.78
N ARG A 81 27.83 0.78 11.88
CA ARG A 81 26.70 1.71 12.08
C ARG A 81 25.72 1.68 10.91
N LEU A 82 26.22 1.70 9.68
CA LEU A 82 25.42 1.66 8.47
C LEU A 82 24.64 0.33 8.35
N ARG A 83 25.27 -0.82 8.68
CA ARG A 83 24.57 -2.11 8.74
C ARG A 83 23.45 -2.14 9.78
N ALA A 84 23.68 -1.53 10.94
CA ALA A 84 22.64 -1.44 11.97
C ALA A 84 21.43 -0.63 11.49
N LYS A 85 21.66 0.56 10.92
CA LYS A 85 20.61 1.41 10.32
C LYS A 85 19.85 0.68 9.21
N ARG A 86 20.56 -0.01 8.32
CA ARG A 86 19.98 -0.81 7.22
C ARG A 86 19.13 -1.97 7.74
N THR A 87 19.57 -2.64 8.80
CA THR A 87 18.79 -3.72 9.46
C THR A 87 17.51 -3.19 10.09
N GLU A 88 17.57 -2.04 10.77
CA GLU A 88 16.38 -1.37 11.31
C GLU A 88 15.38 -1.02 10.20
N LEU A 89 15.86 -0.46 9.09
CA LEU A 89 15.02 -0.11 7.95
C LEU A 89 14.38 -1.33 7.29
N SER A 90 15.13 -2.42 7.11
CA SER A 90 14.60 -3.68 6.57
C SER A 90 13.46 -4.21 7.44
N ALA A 91 13.65 -4.23 8.77
CA ALA A 91 12.59 -4.65 9.68
C ALA A 91 11.35 -3.73 9.61
N ARG A 92 11.53 -2.43 9.40
CA ARG A 92 10.41 -1.48 9.22
C ARG A 92 9.64 -1.72 7.93
N LEU A 93 10.34 -2.05 6.84
CA LEU A 93 9.76 -2.40 5.53
C LEU A 93 8.99 -3.71 5.59
N ASP A 94 9.53 -4.73 6.26
CA ASP A 94 8.84 -6.01 6.42
C ASP A 94 7.55 -5.85 7.27
N ASN A 95 7.58 -4.99 8.29
CA ASN A 95 6.39 -4.62 9.07
C ASN A 95 5.42 -3.67 8.34
N ALA A 96 5.73 -3.22 7.12
CA ALA A 96 4.90 -2.26 6.40
C ALA A 96 3.70 -2.91 5.70
N GLY A 97 3.75 -4.22 5.43
CA GLY A 97 2.65 -4.97 4.83
C GLY A 97 1.34 -4.86 5.62
N ASP A 98 1.44 -4.73 6.94
CA ASP A 98 0.30 -4.70 7.86
C ASP A 98 -0.29 -3.30 8.08
N ARG A 99 0.31 -2.24 7.50
CA ARG A 99 -0.13 -0.86 7.74
C ARG A 99 -1.41 -0.50 6.98
N ALA A 100 -2.25 0.32 7.61
CA ALA A 100 -3.46 0.86 6.98
C ALA A 100 -3.12 1.75 5.79
N SER A 101 -3.97 1.74 4.75
CA SER A 101 -3.83 2.53 3.52
C SER A 101 -3.58 4.02 3.78
N SER A 102 -4.26 4.62 4.77
CA SER A 102 -4.11 6.04 5.16
C SER A 102 -2.75 6.41 5.75
N SER A 103 -1.99 5.43 6.26
CA SER A 103 -0.64 5.64 6.80
C SER A 103 0.47 5.30 5.80
N TRP A 104 0.09 4.83 4.60
CA TRP A 104 1.04 4.32 3.62
C TRP A 104 1.91 5.42 3.02
N ASP A 105 1.35 6.58 2.70
CA ASP A 105 2.11 7.69 2.10
C ASP A 105 3.13 8.26 3.08
N GLN A 106 2.76 8.40 4.35
CA GLN A 106 3.69 8.83 5.39
C GLN A 106 4.80 7.79 5.58
N PHE A 107 4.45 6.51 5.61
CA PHE A 107 5.44 5.44 5.67
C PHE A 107 6.41 5.48 4.48
N LYS A 108 5.89 5.68 3.26
CA LYS A 108 6.70 5.81 2.04
C LYS A 108 7.69 6.96 2.16
N SER A 109 7.21 8.13 2.56
CA SER A 109 8.04 9.33 2.77
C SER A 109 9.13 9.09 3.81
N ASP A 110 8.78 8.51 4.97
CA ASP A 110 9.73 8.24 6.05
C ASP A 110 10.79 7.21 5.65
N ALA A 111 10.38 6.16 4.93
CA ALA A 111 11.28 5.12 4.44
C ALA A 111 12.23 5.65 3.36
N SER A 112 11.72 6.46 2.42
CA SER A 112 12.55 7.14 1.41
C SER A 112 13.57 8.08 2.05
N ALA A 113 13.16 8.94 2.99
CA ALA A 113 14.06 9.86 3.66
C ALA A 113 15.20 9.15 4.41
N ARG A 114 14.90 7.99 5.04
CA ARG A 114 15.91 7.16 5.71
C ARG A 114 16.86 6.47 4.74
N LEU A 115 16.38 6.05 3.56
CA LEU A 115 17.24 5.54 2.51
C LEU A 115 18.18 6.63 1.99
N ASP A 116 17.67 7.83 1.78
CA ASP A 116 18.46 8.98 1.34
C ASP A 116 19.53 9.36 2.39
N GLU A 117 19.17 9.35 3.68
CA GLU A 117 20.11 9.56 4.78
C GLU A 117 21.20 8.47 4.82
N LEU A 118 20.83 7.20 4.65
CA LEU A 118 21.77 6.08 4.58
C LEU A 118 22.74 6.19 3.40
N GLU A 119 22.23 6.57 2.23
CA GLU A 119 23.06 6.79 1.03
C GLU A 119 24.02 7.96 1.25
N LYS A 120 23.56 9.04 1.88
CA LYS A 120 24.41 10.19 2.23
C LYS A 120 25.48 9.83 3.25
N ASP A 121 25.14 9.15 4.34
CA ASP A 121 26.11 8.74 5.36
C ASP A 121 27.20 7.83 4.78
N LEU A 122 26.83 7.00 3.81
CA LEU A 122 27.73 6.13 3.09
C LEU A 122 28.63 6.91 2.11
N ASP A 123 28.09 7.91 1.41
CA ASP A 123 28.88 8.83 0.57
C ASP A 123 29.88 9.63 1.41
N ASP A 124 29.49 10.08 2.60
CA ASP A 124 30.35 10.82 3.53
C ASP A 124 31.46 9.93 4.15
N ALA A 125 31.29 8.59 4.11
CA ALA A 125 32.22 7.62 4.68
C ALA A 125 33.21 7.00 3.66
N ILE A 126 32.98 7.14 2.36
CA ILE A 126 33.83 6.59 1.28
C ILE A 126 34.91 7.59 0.88
#